data_AF-A0AAW1DHK8-F1
#
_entry.id   AF-A0AAW1DHK8-F1
#
_cell.length_a   1.000
_cell.length_b   1.000
_cell.length_c   1.000
_cell.angle_alpha   90.00
_cell.angle_beta   90.00
_cell.angle_gamma   90.00
#
_symmetry.space_group_name_H-M   'P 1'
#
loop_
_entity.id
_entity.type
_entity.pdbx_description
1 polymer ?
#
loop_
_entity_poly.entity_id
_entity_poly.type
_entity_poly.pdbx_seq_one_letter_code
_entity_poly.pdbx_strand_id
1 'polypeptide(L)'
;MKQEFIKTNRCDFSLGEEEFLPEQLAMALPLNSPYLKIFNSRIYEMHKVGLIKKWLVDYLPKRDICSDGKLNGESDTHTVNMDDMQGSFFLLFLGITLGILFIIGEFLYKKWRTTQEKRVVQPFIT
;
A
#
# COMPACT_ATOMS: atom_id res chain seq x y z
N MET A 1 9.92 23.01 -1.90
CA MET A 1 9.99 21.74 -2.67
C MET A 1 10.66 21.95 -4.02
N LYS A 2 10.05 22.66 -4.99
CA LYS A 2 10.65 22.92 -6.32
C LYS A 2 12.09 23.44 -6.33
N GLN A 3 12.43 24.44 -5.52
CA GLN A 3 13.78 25.03 -5.50
C GLN A 3 14.86 24.06 -4.97
N GLU A 4 14.50 23.19 -4.03
CA GLU A 4 15.41 22.21 -3.46
C GLU A 4 15.59 20.99 -4.38
N PHE A 5 14.51 20.59 -5.08
CA PHE A 5 14.60 19.59 -6.16
C PHE A 5 15.55 20.04 -7.27
N ILE A 6 15.48 21.30 -7.72
CA ILE A 6 16.37 21.83 -8.76
C ILE A 6 17.86 21.77 -8.34
N LYS A 7 18.15 21.91 -7.04
CA LYS A 7 19.53 21.88 -6.53
C LYS A 7 20.06 20.47 -6.27
N THR A 8 19.22 19.57 -5.79
CA THR A 8 19.65 18.26 -5.25
C THR A 8 19.20 17.07 -6.09
N ASN A 9 18.25 17.27 -7.02
CA ASN A 9 17.54 16.22 -7.77
C ASN A 9 16.91 15.14 -6.86
N ARG A 10 16.59 15.48 -5.61
CA ARG A 10 15.96 14.57 -4.64
C ARG A 10 14.65 15.15 -4.13
N CYS A 11 13.70 14.26 -3.85
CA CYS A 11 12.42 14.58 -3.25
C CYS A 11 12.42 14.12 -1.79
N ASP A 12 13.02 14.91 -0.90
CA ASP A 12 13.14 14.55 0.53
C ASP A 12 11.84 14.73 1.31
N PHE A 13 10.88 15.47 0.74
CA PHE A 13 9.56 15.71 1.33
C PHE A 13 8.47 15.19 0.39
N SER A 14 7.57 14.35 0.92
CA SER A 14 6.36 13.90 0.23
C SER A 14 5.13 14.24 1.05
N LEU A 15 4.09 14.74 0.39
CA LEU A 15 2.77 14.89 1.00
C LEU A 15 2.10 13.51 1.08
N GLY A 16 1.44 13.23 2.21
CA GLY A 16 0.61 12.04 2.36
C GLY A 16 -0.62 12.14 1.47
N GLU A 17 -1.12 10.99 0.99
CA GLU A 17 -2.31 10.93 0.15
C GLU A 17 -3.60 11.17 0.94
N GLU A 18 -3.61 10.79 2.22
CA GLU A 18 -4.79 10.89 3.07
C GLU A 18 -4.85 12.22 3.83
N GLU A 19 -5.94 12.96 3.62
CA GLU A 19 -6.33 14.09 4.46
C GLU A 19 -7.06 13.56 5.70
N PHE A 20 -6.32 13.37 6.80
CA PHE A 20 -6.88 12.79 8.04
C PHE A 20 -7.71 13.78 8.87
N LEU A 21 -7.57 15.09 8.63
CA LEU A 21 -8.26 16.14 9.38
C LEU A 21 -8.72 17.27 8.46
N PRO A 22 -10.03 17.48 8.30
CA PRO A 22 -10.52 18.63 7.54
C PRO A 22 -10.33 19.91 8.34
N GLU A 23 -9.30 20.68 8.01
CA GLU A 23 -9.06 22.00 8.58
C GLU A 23 -9.88 23.07 7.83
N GLN A 24 -10.57 23.94 8.57
CA GLN A 24 -11.33 25.05 8.01
C GLN A 24 -10.61 26.37 8.32
N LEU A 25 -10.17 27.07 7.28
CA LEU A 25 -9.59 28.40 7.40
C LEU A 25 -10.71 29.46 7.45
N ALA A 26 -10.64 30.36 8.44
CA ALA A 26 -11.57 31.47 8.59
C ALA A 26 -10.83 32.79 8.89
N MET A 27 -11.46 33.91 8.54
CA MET A 27 -10.96 35.24 8.89
C MET A 27 -11.42 35.59 10.31
N ALA A 28 -10.47 35.97 11.17
CA ALA A 28 -10.76 36.41 12.53
C ALA A 28 -11.09 37.92 12.54
N LEU A 29 -12.19 38.29 13.22
CA LEU A 29 -12.60 39.67 13.44
C LEU A 29 -12.84 39.92 14.94
N PRO A 30 -12.75 41.17 15.42
CA PRO A 30 -13.12 41.52 16.78
C PRO A 30 -14.56 41.11 17.11
N LEU A 31 -14.78 40.70 18.36
CA LEU A 31 -16.12 40.36 18.86
C LEU A 31 -17.06 41.55 18.70
N ASN A 32 -18.30 41.28 18.28
CA ASN A 32 -19.34 42.27 18.01
C ASN A 32 -19.02 43.31 16.92
N SER A 33 -18.11 43.00 16.00
CA SER A 33 -17.88 43.87 14.85
C SER A 33 -19.12 43.91 13.93
N PRO A 34 -19.61 45.12 13.53
CA PRO A 34 -20.75 45.24 12.61
C PRO A 34 -20.44 44.70 11.20
N TYR A 35 -19.14 44.58 10.88
CA TYR A 35 -18.66 44.10 9.58
C TYR A 35 -18.74 42.59 9.42
N LEU A 36 -18.89 41.81 10.50
CA LEU A 36 -18.93 40.35 10.45
C LEU A 36 -19.96 39.83 9.44
N LYS A 37 -21.17 40.42 9.44
CA LYS A 37 -22.26 40.05 8.53
C LYS A 37 -21.91 40.31 7.07
N ILE A 38 -21.24 41.43 6.81
CA ILE A 38 -20.87 41.86 5.45
C ILE A 38 -19.78 40.94 4.91
N PHE A 39 -18.72 40.70 5.69
CA PHE A 39 -17.63 39.81 5.31
C PHE A 39 -18.12 38.38 5.07
N ASN A 40 -18.94 37.83 5.98
CA ASN A 40 -19.45 36.48 5.83
C ASN A 40 -20.30 36.34 4.55
N SER A 41 -21.18 37.31 4.27
CA SER A 41 -21.98 37.31 3.04
C SER A 41 -21.12 37.40 1.78
N ARG A 42 -20.09 38.25 1.78
CA ARG A 42 -19.23 38.44 0.59
C ARG A 42 -18.35 37.23 0.33
N ILE A 43 -17.78 36.63 1.37
CA ILE A 43 -16.99 35.40 1.30
C ILE A 43 -17.86 34.24 0.80
N TYR A 44 -19.08 34.11 1.32
CA TYR A 44 -20.02 33.09 0.88
C TYR A 44 -20.34 33.20 -0.62
N GLU A 45 -20.59 34.40 -1.10
CA GLU A 45 -20.82 34.63 -2.53
C GLU A 45 -19.55 34.37 -3.37
N MET A 46 -18.36 34.73 -2.87
CA MET A 46 -17.08 34.39 -3.53
C MET A 46 -16.81 32.88 -3.58
N HIS A 47 -17.25 32.13 -2.57
CA HIS A 47 -17.16 30.68 -2.55
C HIS A 47 -18.11 30.04 -3.57
N LYS A 48 -19.37 30.50 -3.62
CA LYS A 48 -20.37 30.01 -4.59
C LYS A 48 -19.94 30.15 -6.04
N VAL A 49 -19.39 31.31 -6.41
CA VAL A 49 -18.92 31.58 -7.78
C VAL A 49 -17.58 30.90 -8.09
N GLY A 50 -16.98 30.19 -7.11
CA GLY A 50 -15.73 29.45 -7.30
C GLY A 50 -14.48 30.33 -7.37
N LEU A 51 -14.55 31.61 -6.96
CA LEU A 51 -13.39 32.52 -6.99
C LEU A 51 -12.25 32.01 -6.10
N ILE A 52 -12.61 31.50 -4.91
CA ILE A 52 -11.63 30.93 -3.96
C ILE A 52 -10.92 29.72 -4.58
N LYS A 53 -11.66 28.82 -5.22
CA LYS A 53 -11.09 27.64 -5.91
C LYS A 53 -10.17 28.06 -7.05
N LYS A 54 -10.56 29.08 -7.83
CA LYS A 54 -9.72 29.61 -8.91
C LYS A 54 -8.41 30.18 -8.37
N TRP A 55 -8.46 31.00 -7.32
CA TRP A 55 -7.25 31.52 -6.69
C TRP A 55 -6.36 30.42 -6.11
N LEU A 56 -6.97 29.41 -5.48
CA LEU A 56 -6.23 28.25 -4.98
C LEU A 56 -5.42 27.59 -6.10
N VAL A 57 -6.03 27.36 -7.27
CA VAL A 57 -5.35 26.77 -8.42
C VAL A 57 -4.32 27.71 -9.07
N ASP A 58 -4.62 29.01 -9.13
CA ASP A 58 -3.76 29.99 -9.78
C ASP A 58 -2.50 30.31 -8.94
N TYR A 59 -2.61 30.26 -7.60
CA TYR A 59 -1.51 30.58 -6.68
C TYR A 59 -0.77 29.36 -6.12
N LEU A 60 -1.41 28.19 -5.99
CA LEU A 60 -0.66 27.00 -5.61
C LEU A 60 0.18 26.50 -6.80
N PRO A 61 1.45 26.12 -6.55
CA PRO A 61 2.24 25.47 -7.57
C PRO A 61 1.53 24.19 -8.02
N LYS A 62 1.44 24.00 -9.34
CA LYS A 62 0.96 22.74 -9.92
C LYS A 62 1.77 21.58 -9.33
N ARG A 63 1.11 20.43 -9.11
CA ARG A 63 1.74 19.19 -8.63
C ARG A 63 3.02 18.96 -9.43
N ASP A 64 4.15 18.93 -8.74
CA ASP A 64 5.47 18.72 -9.31
C ASP A 64 5.80 17.22 -9.30
N ILE A 65 6.90 16.87 -9.96
CA ILE A 65 7.39 15.48 -10.09
C ILE A 65 7.52 14.82 -8.69
N CYS A 66 7.84 15.60 -7.66
CA CYS A 66 7.91 15.13 -6.27
C CYS A 66 6.54 14.87 -5.62
N SER A 67 5.49 15.56 -6.06
CA SER A 67 4.12 15.35 -5.58
C SER A 67 3.37 14.28 -6.39
N ASP A 68 3.81 13.99 -7.61
CA ASP A 68 3.17 13.04 -8.54
C ASP A 68 3.84 11.66 -8.58
N GLY A 69 5.13 11.59 -8.20
CA GLY A 69 5.91 10.33 -8.16
C GLY A 69 5.40 9.27 -7.17
N LYS A 70 4.36 9.58 -6.38
CA LYS A 70 3.62 8.59 -5.58
C LYS A 70 2.23 8.27 -6.13
N LEU A 71 1.65 9.13 -6.97
CA LEU A 71 0.25 9.03 -7.41
C LEU A 71 0.10 8.50 -8.83
N ASN A 72 1.12 8.67 -9.67
CA ASN A 72 1.18 8.01 -10.97
C ASN A 72 2.20 6.89 -10.91
N GLY A 73 1.74 5.70 -10.52
CA GLY A 73 2.35 4.44 -10.91
C GLY A 73 2.24 4.26 -12.42
N GLU A 74 2.95 5.10 -13.19
CA GLU A 74 2.96 5.02 -14.64
C GLU A 74 4.41 5.03 -15.13
N SER A 75 4.88 3.81 -15.38
CA SER A 75 5.75 3.46 -16.51
C SER A 75 7.26 3.71 -16.40
N ASP A 76 7.86 3.44 -15.24
CA ASP A 76 9.10 2.67 -15.33
C ASP A 76 8.66 1.24 -15.54
N THR A 77 8.89 0.72 -16.75
CA THR A 77 8.95 -0.70 -17.09
C THR A 77 8.66 -1.61 -15.90
N HIS A 78 7.42 -2.08 -15.72
CA HIS A 78 7.18 -3.23 -14.85
C HIS A 78 7.80 -4.43 -15.55
N THR A 79 9.13 -4.52 -15.51
CA THR A 79 9.84 -5.78 -15.62
C THR A 79 9.34 -6.54 -14.41
N VAL A 80 8.37 -7.44 -14.64
CA VAL A 80 7.74 -8.29 -13.64
C VAL A 80 8.80 -8.73 -12.63
N ASN A 81 8.84 -8.05 -11.49
CA ASN A 81 9.94 -8.20 -10.56
C ASN A 81 9.67 -9.49 -9.78
N MET A 82 10.71 -10.27 -9.51
CA MET A 82 10.57 -11.57 -8.87
C MET A 82 9.99 -11.48 -7.45
N ASP A 83 9.99 -10.28 -6.86
CA ASP A 83 9.36 -9.98 -5.57
C ASP A 83 7.82 -10.11 -5.62
N ASP A 84 7.16 -9.73 -6.72
CA ASP A 84 5.70 -9.79 -6.84
C ASP A 84 5.19 -11.23 -6.99
N MET A 85 6.01 -12.15 -7.51
CA MET A 85 5.69 -13.57 -7.70
C MET A 85 6.18 -14.46 -6.55
N GLN A 86 6.79 -13.89 -5.51
CA GLN A 86 7.40 -14.63 -4.40
C GLN A 86 6.37 -15.52 -3.67
N GLY A 87 5.14 -15.02 -3.49
CA GLY A 87 4.06 -15.78 -2.86
C GLY A 87 3.72 -17.09 -3.58
N SER A 88 3.72 -17.08 -4.92
CA SER A 88 3.43 -18.26 -5.75
C SER A 88 4.53 -19.33 -5.61
N PHE A 89 5.80 -18.90 -5.53
CA PHE A 89 6.92 -19.84 -5.33
C PHE A 89 6.86 -20.51 -3.95
N PHE A 90 6.48 -19.78 -2.90
CA PHE A 90 6.32 -20.35 -1.56
C PHE A 90 5.20 -21.40 -1.51
N LEU A 91 4.05 -21.13 -2.16
CA LEU A 91 2.93 -22.08 -2.21
C LEU A 91 3.32 -23.36 -2.98
N LEU A 92 4.02 -23.23 -4.11
CA LEU A 92 4.52 -24.38 -4.86
C LEU A 92 5.50 -25.22 -4.03
N PHE A 93 6.43 -24.57 -3.33
CA PHE A 93 7.39 -25.26 -2.48
C PHE A 93 6.71 -26.00 -1.32
N LEU A 94 5.73 -25.36 -0.66
CA LEU A 94 4.94 -26.01 0.39
C LEU A 94 4.13 -27.20 -0.14
N GLY A 95 3.51 -27.07 -1.31
CA GLY A 95 2.75 -28.15 -1.93
C GLY A 95 3.62 -29.37 -2.25
N ILE A 96 4.78 -29.15 -2.86
CA ILE A 96 5.72 -30.23 -3.20
C ILE A 96 6.28 -30.90 -1.94
N THR A 97 6.69 -30.12 -0.94
CA THR A 97 7.24 -30.66 0.31
C THR A 97 6.21 -31.48 1.09
N LEU A 98 4.97 -31.00 1.21
CA LEU A 98 3.89 -31.77 1.84
C LEU A 98 3.59 -33.06 1.08
N GLY A 99 3.51 -33.01 -0.26
CA GLY A 99 3.29 -34.20 -1.09
C GLY A 99 4.38 -35.26 -0.90
N ILE A 100 5.65 -34.84 -0.89
CA ILE A 100 6.79 -35.73 -0.64
C ILE A 100 6.71 -36.34 0.78
N LEU A 101 6.37 -35.55 1.80
CA LEU A 101 6.23 -36.04 3.17
C LEU A 101 5.12 -37.09 3.31
N PHE A 102 3.98 -36.91 2.64
CA PHE A 102 2.91 -37.91 2.63
C PHE A 102 3.34 -39.23 1.99
N ILE A 103 4.01 -39.18 0.82
CA ILE A 103 4.50 -40.38 0.13
C ILE A 103 5.53 -41.13 0.98
N ILE A 104 6.47 -40.40 1.60
CA ILE A 104 7.45 -41.00 2.52
C ILE A 104 6.75 -41.62 3.73
N GLY A 105 5.75 -40.93 4.29
CA GLY A 105 4.93 -41.44 5.39
C GLY A 105 4.24 -42.77 5.06
N GLU A 106 3.60 -42.86 3.90
CA GLU A 106 2.96 -44.10 3.44
C GLU A 106 3.98 -45.22 3.20
N PHE A 107 5.13 -44.91 2.60
CA PHE A 107 6.17 -45.90 2.33
C PHE A 107 6.75 -46.45 3.63
N LEU A 108 7.02 -45.59 4.61
CA LEU A 108 7.48 -45.99 5.93
C LEU A 108 6.43 -46.83 6.64
N TYR A 109 5.17 -46.41 6.65
CA TYR A 109 4.07 -47.16 7.27
C TYR A 109 3.91 -48.55 6.65
N LYS A 110 3.92 -48.64 5.32
CA LYS A 110 3.85 -49.91 4.59
C LYS A 110 5.04 -50.81 4.90
N LYS A 111 6.26 -50.27 4.90
CA LYS A 111 7.48 -51.03 5.22
C LYS A 111 7.46 -51.53 6.67
N TRP A 112 6.99 -50.70 7.60
CA TRP A 112 6.88 -51.08 9.01
C TRP A 112 5.85 -52.19 9.21
N ARG A 113 4.68 -52.08 8.58
CA ARG A 113 3.64 -53.11 8.60
C ARG A 113 4.11 -54.43 7.99
N THR A 114 4.76 -54.40 6.82
CA THR A 114 5.32 -55.62 6.20
C THR A 114 6.43 -56.25 7.07
N THR A 115 7.22 -55.45 7.77
CA THR A 115 8.25 -55.96 8.69
C THR A 115 7.62 -56.62 9.93
N GLN A 116 6.52 -56.05 10.45
CA GLN A 116 5.76 -56.65 11.54
C GLN A 116 5.06 -57.95 11.10
N GLU A 117 4.41 -57.97 9.94
CA GLU A 117 3.80 -59.20 9.39
C GLU A 117 4.84 -60.31 9.17
N LYS A 118 6.05 -59.98 8.69
CA LYS A 118 7.16 -60.95 8.59
C LYS A 118 7.72 -61.42 9.94
N ARG A 119 7.63 -60.62 11.00
CA ARG A 119 8.00 -61.03 12.37
C ARG A 119 6.96 -61.96 13.01
N VAL A 120 5.69 -61.80 12.67
CA VAL A 120 4.60 -62.66 13.19
C VAL A 120 4.58 -64.03 12.51
N VAL A 121 5.02 -64.13 11.25
CA VAL A 121 5.21 -65.41 10.53
C VAL A 121 6.67 -65.87 10.69
N GLN A 122 7.15 -66.08 11.91
CA GLN A 122 8.28 -66.99 12.12
C GLN A 122 7.73 -68.41 12.18
N PRO A 123 8.17 -69.34 11.31
CA PRO A 123 7.80 -70.73 11.46
C PRO A 123 8.47 -71.25 12.74
N PHE A 124 7.68 -71.83 13.63
CA PHE A 124 8.20 -72.66 14.70
C PHE A 124 8.93 -73.83 14.03
N ILE A 125 10.26 -73.81 14.05
CA ILE A 125 11.08 -74.93 13.63
C ILE A 125 11.76 -75.51 14.87
N THR A 126 11.35 -76.75 15.17
CA THR A 126 11.81 -77.72 16.19
C THR A 126 11.47 -77.41 17.64
#